data_AF-A0A5B0PMS7-F1
#
_entry.id   AF-A0A5B0PMS7-F1
#
_cell.length_a   1.000
_cell.length_b   1.000
_cell.length_c   1.000
_cell.angle_alpha   90.00
_cell.angle_beta   90.00
_cell.angle_gamma   90.00
#
_symmetry.space_group_name_H-M   'P 1'
#
loop_
_entity.id
_entity.type
_entity.pdbx_description
1 polymer ?
#
loop_
_entity_poly.entity_id
_entity_poly.type
_entity_poly.pdbx_seq_one_letter_code
_entity_poly.pdbx_strand_id
1 'polypeptide(L)'
;MGHPVPTAPNFLSHTSPEYLNMNEEELEEYYQRIFESLHPLQQRFLRSHAADVISSSSSSRRPPSLANDPVYDLPFLSLVFSLLRLLTHALFSALCNPLAPITDFTNFFYSLACYSAIYLILYLYQAFLLFCNLCGFQKYIVSISQRFFDGYGTMTWGDHTMFENKAPVLSAARSFLSSRLDDSAETHVGPIEQEFCVEVAQSILLMSAILYERDQESVERAFEGAGDVRLNLLRSEEQMLKAAADWNCQFTSIADFQTAKGPFVGAFFDLEARPNPFMVIVFKGTSFQDISEWIVDTTFNLEACADQLGAGCAHQGFYSSLFPSPSAREKPSPYLRIIETIRSVAKHVHDEAGIPMNLYVGGHSLGAAIASIFYARLLESPEDIGPHTVLRDGYCYGTPRGGDSSMASRVEYNLAKPVNFTRSLWRVSNRSASTNVGDIVALPGSYLSSLNKISRTKL
;
A
#
# COMPACT_ATOMS: atom_id res chain seq x y z
N MET A 1 28.16 -20.93 -3.43
CA MET A 1 27.35 -22.04 -3.99
C MET A 1 26.08 -21.40 -4.50
N GLY A 2 25.76 -21.52 -5.79
CA GLY A 2 24.52 -20.95 -6.32
C GLY A 2 23.36 -21.82 -5.85
N HIS A 3 22.46 -21.26 -5.04
CA HIS A 3 21.16 -21.88 -4.86
C HIS A 3 20.46 -21.90 -6.23
N PRO A 4 19.74 -22.97 -6.58
CA PRO A 4 18.92 -22.95 -7.78
C PRO A 4 17.91 -21.82 -7.61
N VAL A 5 17.82 -20.95 -8.63
CA VAL A 5 16.75 -19.96 -8.78
C VAL A 5 15.45 -20.63 -8.35
N PRO A 6 14.69 -20.07 -7.38
CA PRO A 6 13.47 -20.72 -6.92
C PRO A 6 12.60 -20.98 -8.14
N THR A 7 12.32 -22.26 -8.41
CA THR A 7 11.38 -22.66 -9.46
C THR A 7 10.10 -21.90 -9.19
N ALA A 8 9.74 -20.99 -10.11
CA ALA A 8 8.50 -20.26 -10.06
C ALA A 8 7.36 -21.22 -9.73
N PRO A 9 6.47 -20.88 -8.78
CA PRO A 9 5.32 -21.73 -8.51
C PRO A 9 4.56 -21.89 -9.83
N ASN A 10 4.40 -23.12 -10.30
CA ASN A 10 3.73 -23.37 -11.56
C ASN A 10 2.23 -23.28 -11.34
N PHE A 11 1.70 -22.07 -11.47
CA PHE A 11 0.28 -21.84 -11.39
C PHE A 11 -0.40 -22.26 -12.69
N LEU A 12 -1.54 -22.94 -12.57
CA LEU A 12 -2.42 -23.24 -13.69
C LEU A 12 -3.10 -21.95 -14.18
N SER A 13 -3.40 -21.92 -15.49
CA SER A 13 -4.31 -20.90 -16.01
C SER A 13 -5.72 -21.16 -15.48
N HIS A 14 -6.40 -20.11 -15.01
CA HIS A 14 -7.78 -20.21 -14.53
C HIS A 14 -8.78 -20.56 -15.63
N THR A 15 -8.37 -20.45 -16.90
CA THR A 15 -9.16 -20.86 -18.06
C THR A 15 -8.88 -22.30 -18.51
N SER A 16 -7.89 -22.97 -17.90
CA SER A 16 -7.57 -24.34 -18.27
C SER A 16 -8.69 -25.27 -17.83
N PRO A 17 -9.02 -26.31 -18.62
CA PRO A 17 -10.01 -27.31 -18.22
C PRO A 17 -9.56 -28.05 -16.96
N GLU A 18 -8.26 -28.13 -16.70
CA GLU A 18 -7.70 -28.72 -15.49
C GLU A 18 -8.08 -27.93 -14.25
N TYR A 19 -8.02 -26.59 -14.28
CA TYR A 19 -8.40 -25.76 -13.14
C TYR A 19 -9.93 -25.66 -12.98
N LEU A 20 -10.66 -25.49 -14.08
CA LEU A 20 -12.13 -25.32 -14.05
C LEU A 20 -12.89 -26.56 -13.57
N ASN A 21 -12.32 -27.75 -13.76
CA ASN A 21 -12.93 -29.00 -13.33
C ASN A 21 -12.54 -29.42 -11.91
N MET A 22 -11.67 -28.65 -11.22
CA MET A 22 -11.28 -28.97 -9.84
C MET A 22 -12.47 -28.83 -8.89
N ASN A 23 -12.65 -29.84 -8.06
CA ASN A 23 -13.49 -29.73 -6.87
C ASN A 23 -12.76 -28.95 -5.76
N GLU A 24 -13.45 -28.66 -4.66
CA GLU A 24 -12.89 -27.85 -3.56
C GLU A 24 -11.68 -28.52 -2.87
N GLU A 25 -11.69 -29.85 -2.72
CA GLU A 25 -10.58 -30.62 -2.14
C GLU A 25 -9.33 -30.60 -3.05
N GLU A 26 -9.53 -30.79 -4.37
CA GLU A 26 -8.47 -30.71 -5.38
C GLU A 26 -7.86 -29.30 -5.46
N LEU A 27 -8.69 -28.27 -5.25
CA LEU A 27 -8.25 -26.88 -5.19
C LEU A 27 -7.38 -26.64 -3.94
N GLU A 28 -7.77 -27.17 -2.79
CA GLU A 28 -6.96 -27.10 -1.56
C GLU A 28 -5.61 -27.80 -1.74
N GLU A 29 -5.58 -29.01 -2.30
CA GLU A 29 -4.34 -29.74 -2.60
C GLU A 29 -3.44 -28.98 -3.59
N TYR A 30 -4.04 -28.33 -4.59
CA TYR A 30 -3.32 -27.48 -5.53
C TYR A 30 -2.62 -26.30 -4.84
N TYR A 31 -3.35 -25.53 -4.02
CA TYR A 31 -2.75 -24.42 -3.27
C TYR A 31 -1.75 -24.90 -2.20
N GLN A 32 -1.96 -26.08 -1.63
CA GLN A 32 -1.00 -26.68 -0.71
C GLN A 32 0.32 -27.01 -1.42
N ARG A 33 0.29 -27.57 -2.63
CA ARG A 33 1.50 -27.79 -3.44
C ARG A 33 2.21 -26.49 -3.80
N ILE A 34 1.46 -25.44 -4.14
CA ILE A 34 2.03 -24.10 -4.36
C ILE A 34 2.73 -23.62 -3.10
N PHE A 35 2.09 -23.71 -1.94
CA PHE A 35 2.68 -23.31 -0.67
C PHE A 35 4.01 -24.02 -0.39
N GLU A 36 4.07 -25.33 -0.62
CA GLU A 36 5.28 -26.14 -0.42
C GLU A 36 6.40 -25.77 -1.39
N SER A 37 6.07 -25.27 -2.59
CA SER A 37 7.04 -24.77 -3.56
C SER A 37 7.62 -23.39 -3.22
N LEU A 38 6.98 -22.61 -2.34
CA LEU A 38 7.46 -21.28 -1.95
C LEU A 38 8.75 -21.35 -1.13
N HIS A 39 9.53 -20.28 -1.16
CA HIS A 39 10.73 -20.16 -0.35
C HIS A 39 10.39 -20.30 1.16
N PRO A 40 11.25 -20.93 1.99
CA PRO A 40 10.98 -21.11 3.43
C PRO A 40 10.63 -19.81 4.17
N LEU A 41 11.21 -18.68 3.77
CA LEU A 41 10.85 -17.37 4.31
C LEU A 41 9.40 -16.97 3.96
N GLN A 42 8.99 -17.12 2.70
CA GLN A 42 7.62 -16.82 2.26
C GLN A 42 6.61 -17.71 3.00
N GLN A 43 6.92 -19.00 3.18
CA GLN A 43 6.10 -19.92 3.96
C GLN A 43 5.93 -19.46 5.41
N ARG A 44 7.03 -19.01 6.04
CA ARG A 44 7.01 -18.49 7.42
C ARG A 44 6.17 -17.22 7.53
N PHE A 45 6.35 -16.26 6.63
CA PHE A 45 5.61 -15.00 6.66
C PHE A 45 4.13 -15.22 6.41
N LEU A 46 3.76 -16.08 5.45
CA LEU A 46 2.36 -16.39 5.19
C LEU A 46 1.70 -17.08 6.41
N ARG A 47 2.41 -17.98 7.10
CA ARG A 47 1.91 -18.57 8.37
C ARG A 47 1.72 -17.53 9.46
N SER A 48 2.66 -16.59 9.59
CA SER A 48 2.54 -15.49 10.56
C SER A 48 1.37 -14.58 10.22
N HIS A 49 1.20 -14.25 8.94
CA HIS A 49 0.12 -13.42 8.45
C HIS A 49 -1.25 -14.10 8.69
N ALA A 50 -1.37 -15.39 8.38
CA ALA A 50 -2.57 -16.17 8.68
C ALA A 50 -2.90 -16.18 10.18
N ALA A 51 -1.90 -16.33 11.05
CA ALA A 51 -2.09 -16.27 12.49
C ALA A 51 -2.59 -14.88 12.95
N ASP A 52 -2.08 -13.80 12.34
CA ASP A 52 -2.53 -12.44 12.60
C ASP A 52 -3.99 -12.22 12.19
N VAL A 53 -4.38 -12.73 11.02
CA VAL A 53 -5.77 -12.68 10.53
C VAL A 53 -6.70 -13.46 11.46
N ILE A 54 -6.30 -14.67 11.89
CA ILE A 54 -7.08 -15.48 12.87
C ILE A 54 -7.23 -14.74 14.20
N SER A 55 -6.16 -14.10 14.70
CA SER A 55 -6.24 -13.33 15.94
C SER A 55 -7.21 -12.16 15.79
N SER A 56 -7.16 -11.46 14.66
CA SER A 56 -8.00 -10.30 14.35
C SER A 56 -9.47 -10.68 14.18
N SER A 57 -9.76 -11.82 13.56
CA SER A 57 -11.13 -12.34 13.41
C SER A 57 -11.74 -12.78 14.73
N SER A 58 -10.94 -13.39 15.61
CA SER A 58 -11.39 -13.85 16.92
C SER A 58 -11.81 -12.71 17.86
N SER A 59 -11.10 -11.58 17.84
CA SER A 59 -11.47 -10.37 18.60
C SER A 59 -12.76 -9.72 18.07
N SER A 60 -13.06 -9.87 16.78
CA SER A 60 -14.29 -9.35 16.17
C SER A 60 -15.54 -10.15 16.53
N ARG A 61 -15.40 -11.35 17.12
CA ARG A 61 -16.53 -12.22 17.53
C ARG A 61 -17.05 -11.97 18.97
N ARG A 62 -16.54 -10.96 19.69
CA ARG A 62 -17.13 -10.55 20.98
C ARG A 62 -18.50 -9.89 20.78
N PRO A 63 -19.49 -10.12 21.67
CA PRO A 63 -20.79 -9.47 21.55
C PRO A 63 -20.59 -7.94 21.54
N PRO A 64 -21.30 -7.22 20.66
CA PRO A 64 -21.11 -5.79 20.50
C PRO A 64 -21.36 -5.11 21.84
N SER A 65 -20.36 -4.39 22.35
CA SER A 65 -20.65 -3.31 23.30
C SER A 65 -21.44 -2.25 22.53
N LEU A 66 -22.29 -1.50 23.22
CA LEU A 66 -23.15 -0.42 22.68
C LEU A 66 -22.42 0.67 21.83
N ALA A 67 -21.11 0.56 21.62
CA ALA A 67 -20.30 1.41 20.76
C ALA A 67 -19.94 0.77 19.40
N ASN A 68 -20.15 -0.54 19.21
CA ASN A 68 -19.80 -1.31 18.01
C ASN A 68 -21.02 -2.08 17.46
N ASP A 69 -22.13 -1.38 17.20
CA ASP A 69 -23.31 -2.01 16.61
C ASP A 69 -23.10 -2.35 15.11
N PRO A 70 -23.64 -3.47 14.60
CA PRO A 70 -23.65 -3.83 13.16
C PRO A 70 -24.49 -2.87 12.29
N VAL A 71 -25.09 -1.84 12.91
CA VAL A 71 -25.76 -0.73 12.22
C VAL A 71 -24.72 0.17 11.51
N TYR A 72 -23.45 0.14 11.92
CA TYR A 72 -22.35 0.85 11.28
C TYR A 72 -21.81 0.18 10.01
N ASP A 73 -22.14 -1.09 9.76
CA ASP A 73 -21.68 -1.84 8.56
C ASP A 73 -22.49 -1.53 7.30
N LEU A 74 -23.53 -0.70 7.41
CA LEU A 74 -24.21 -0.15 6.25
C LEU A 74 -23.48 1.13 5.83
N PRO A 75 -22.75 1.14 4.70
CA PRO A 75 -21.96 2.31 4.27
C PRO A 75 -22.79 3.60 4.15
N PHE A 76 -24.10 3.46 3.92
CA PHE A 76 -25.07 4.56 3.95
C PHE A 76 -25.17 5.26 5.32
N LEU A 77 -25.22 4.49 6.41
CA LEU A 77 -25.34 5.03 7.77
C LEU A 77 -24.03 5.66 8.23
N SER A 78 -22.88 5.06 7.90
CA SER A 78 -21.56 5.66 8.16
C SER A 78 -21.45 7.05 7.53
N LEU A 79 -21.87 7.21 6.26
CA LEU A 79 -21.90 8.50 5.57
C LEU A 79 -22.79 9.54 6.28
N VAL A 80 -23.98 9.14 6.73
CA VAL A 80 -24.89 10.03 7.47
C VAL A 80 -24.26 10.47 8.79
N PHE A 81 -23.64 9.55 9.54
CA PHE A 81 -22.94 9.88 10.78
C PHE A 81 -21.73 10.77 10.56
N SER A 82 -20.96 10.56 9.49
CA SER A 82 -19.83 11.41 9.14
C SER A 82 -20.26 12.81 8.71
N LEU A 83 -21.37 12.94 7.98
CA LEU A 83 -21.99 14.24 7.69
C LEU A 83 -22.47 14.94 8.98
N LEU A 84 -23.11 14.20 9.89
CA LEU A 84 -23.52 14.72 11.19
C LEU A 84 -22.32 15.16 12.04
N ARG A 85 -21.22 14.38 12.02
CA ARG A 85 -19.96 14.71 12.72
C ARG A 85 -19.31 15.96 12.12
N LEU A 86 -19.33 16.13 10.81
CA LEU A 86 -18.88 17.36 10.17
C LEU A 86 -19.73 18.56 10.60
N LEU A 87 -21.06 18.41 10.61
CA LEU A 87 -21.98 19.45 11.04
C LEU A 87 -21.76 19.82 12.52
N THR A 88 -21.50 18.84 13.40
CA THR A 88 -21.20 19.11 14.81
C THR A 88 -19.83 19.75 14.99
N HIS A 89 -18.80 19.37 14.22
CA HIS A 89 -17.51 20.06 14.24
C HIS A 89 -17.62 21.48 13.69
N ALA A 90 -18.35 21.71 12.60
CA ALA A 90 -18.60 23.05 12.07
C ALA A 90 -19.35 23.92 13.08
N LEU A 91 -20.36 23.35 13.76
CA LEU A 91 -21.08 24.01 14.85
C LEU A 91 -20.15 24.32 16.03
N PHE A 92 -19.32 23.37 16.45
CA PHE A 92 -18.39 23.55 17.56
C PHE A 92 -17.32 24.59 17.24
N SER A 93 -16.75 24.57 16.03
CA SER A 93 -15.82 25.59 15.55
C SER A 93 -16.47 26.98 15.50
N ALA A 94 -17.74 27.07 15.08
CA ALA A 94 -18.50 28.33 15.10
C ALA A 94 -18.77 28.81 16.54
N LEU A 95 -18.97 27.90 17.50
CA LEU A 95 -19.16 28.24 18.91
C LEU A 95 -17.85 28.64 19.61
N CYS A 96 -16.74 27.97 19.30
CA CYS A 96 -15.42 28.25 19.89
C CYS A 96 -14.72 29.46 19.25
N ASN A 97 -15.04 29.78 18.00
CA ASN A 97 -14.57 30.98 17.33
C ASN A 97 -15.75 31.72 16.67
N PRO A 98 -16.60 32.39 17.46
CA PRO A 98 -17.81 33.06 16.96
C PRO A 98 -17.49 34.25 16.04
N LEU A 99 -16.25 34.73 16.05
CA LEU A 99 -15.77 35.79 15.17
C LEU A 99 -15.16 35.26 13.86
N ALA A 100 -14.95 33.95 13.69
CA ALA A 100 -14.40 33.37 12.46
C ALA A 100 -15.15 33.79 11.18
N PRO A 101 -16.49 33.90 11.16
CA PRO A 101 -17.20 34.41 10.00
C PRO A 101 -16.84 35.86 9.64
N ILE A 102 -16.25 36.62 10.57
CA ILE A 102 -15.89 38.02 10.38
C ILE A 102 -14.37 38.17 10.16
N THR A 103 -13.56 37.47 10.95
CA THR A 103 -12.09 37.59 10.94
C THR A 103 -11.42 36.76 9.86
N ASP A 104 -12.03 35.64 9.45
CA ASP A 104 -11.54 34.77 8.39
C ASP A 104 -12.70 34.28 7.51
N PHE A 105 -13.50 35.26 7.05
CA PHE A 105 -14.72 35.05 6.25
C PHE A 105 -14.47 34.10 5.08
N THR A 106 -13.37 34.31 4.35
CA THR A 106 -13.06 33.55 3.14
C THR A 106 -12.77 32.08 3.44
N ASN A 107 -11.89 31.77 4.40
CA ASN A 107 -11.58 30.37 4.73
C ASN A 107 -12.75 29.68 5.41
N PHE A 108 -13.52 30.38 6.25
CA PHE A 108 -14.67 29.80 6.94
C PHE A 108 -15.76 29.35 5.95
N PHE A 109 -16.19 30.23 5.04
CA PHE A 109 -17.20 29.86 4.04
C PHE A 109 -16.66 28.94 2.96
N TYR A 110 -15.38 29.09 2.56
CA TYR A 110 -14.74 28.19 1.60
C TYR A 110 -14.64 26.77 2.17
N SER A 111 -14.18 26.61 3.40
CA SER A 111 -14.10 25.29 4.05
C SER A 111 -15.50 24.68 4.20
N LEU A 112 -16.47 25.42 4.72
CA LEU A 112 -17.84 24.92 4.87
C LEU A 112 -18.46 24.48 3.54
N ALA A 113 -18.37 25.32 2.50
CA ALA A 113 -18.94 25.04 1.18
C ALA A 113 -18.21 23.90 0.46
N CYS A 114 -16.87 23.94 0.40
CA CYS A 114 -16.08 22.89 -0.26
C CYS A 114 -16.23 21.55 0.45
N TYR A 115 -16.19 21.52 1.79
CA TYR A 115 -16.40 20.27 2.53
C TYR A 115 -17.79 19.73 2.29
N SER A 116 -18.83 20.55 2.45
CA SER A 116 -20.22 20.11 2.22
C SER A 116 -20.41 19.56 0.80
N ALA A 117 -19.81 20.21 -0.21
CA ALA A 117 -19.86 19.76 -1.60
C ALA A 117 -19.12 18.43 -1.82
N ILE A 118 -17.91 18.27 -1.26
CA ILE A 118 -17.14 17.02 -1.35
C ILE A 118 -17.93 15.88 -0.72
N TYR A 119 -18.45 16.05 0.49
CA TYR A 119 -19.26 15.01 1.15
C TYR A 119 -20.54 14.68 0.39
N LEU A 120 -21.20 15.67 -0.20
CA LEU A 120 -22.38 15.44 -1.04
C LEU A 120 -22.03 14.61 -2.29
N ILE A 121 -20.93 14.94 -2.97
CA ILE A 121 -20.47 14.17 -4.13
C ILE A 121 -20.12 12.73 -3.73
N LEU A 122 -19.38 12.55 -2.64
CA LEU A 122 -19.04 11.22 -2.11
C LEU A 122 -20.28 10.42 -1.73
N TYR A 123 -21.27 11.07 -1.12
CA TYR A 123 -22.55 10.46 -0.77
C TYR A 123 -23.32 9.98 -2.02
N LEU A 124 -23.45 10.84 -3.03
CA LEU A 124 -24.11 10.49 -4.30
C LEU A 124 -23.38 9.34 -5.01
N TYR A 125 -22.06 9.35 -4.99
CA TYR A 125 -21.24 8.29 -5.56
C TYR A 125 -21.43 6.96 -4.82
N GLN A 126 -21.46 6.96 -3.48
CA GLN A 126 -21.72 5.74 -2.71
C GLN A 126 -23.14 5.21 -2.93
N ALA A 127 -24.15 6.08 -2.98
CA ALA A 127 -25.52 5.69 -3.28
C ALA A 127 -25.61 5.02 -4.67
N PHE A 128 -24.86 5.54 -5.65
CA PHE A 128 -24.73 4.92 -6.96
C PHE A 128 -24.04 3.54 -6.89
N LEU A 129 -22.93 3.40 -6.17
CA LEU A 129 -22.26 2.10 -6.00
C LEU A 129 -23.15 1.06 -5.32
N LEU A 130 -23.90 1.47 -4.28
CA LEU A 130 -24.86 0.60 -3.60
C LEU A 130 -25.98 0.16 -4.56
N PHE A 131 -26.50 1.07 -5.37
CA PHE A 131 -27.47 0.75 -6.41
C PHE A 131 -26.90 -0.26 -7.42
N CYS A 132 -25.67 -0.06 -7.91
CA CYS A 132 -24.99 -1.01 -8.78
C CYS A 132 -24.85 -2.40 -8.13
N ASN A 133 -24.49 -2.45 -6.84
CA ASN A 133 -24.36 -3.72 -6.12
C ASN A 133 -25.71 -4.43 -5.98
N LEU A 134 -26.78 -3.71 -5.61
CA LEU A 134 -28.15 -4.24 -5.56
C LEU A 134 -28.64 -4.78 -6.90
N CYS A 135 -28.24 -4.15 -8.01
CA CYS A 135 -28.52 -4.64 -9.36
C CYS A 135 -27.64 -5.83 -9.79
N GLY A 136 -26.76 -6.35 -8.93
CA GLY A 136 -25.87 -7.47 -9.24
C GLY A 136 -24.74 -7.12 -10.21
N PHE A 137 -24.44 -5.84 -10.41
CA PHE A 137 -23.44 -5.37 -11.37
C PHE A 137 -22.03 -5.90 -11.06
N GLN A 138 -21.74 -6.23 -9.80
CA GLN A 138 -20.45 -6.77 -9.38
C GLN A 138 -20.17 -8.16 -9.98
N LYS A 139 -21.17 -9.05 -10.01
CA LYS A 139 -21.05 -10.37 -10.68
C LYS A 139 -20.84 -10.22 -12.19
N TYR A 140 -21.48 -9.20 -12.77
CA TYR A 140 -21.33 -8.87 -14.20
C TYR A 140 -19.91 -8.34 -14.51
N ILE A 141 -19.36 -7.47 -13.66
CA ILE A 141 -17.97 -6.98 -13.78
C ILE A 141 -16.98 -8.14 -13.70
N VAL A 142 -17.13 -9.04 -12.72
CA VAL A 142 -16.22 -10.21 -12.58
C VAL A 142 -16.29 -11.10 -13.82
N SER A 143 -17.49 -11.35 -14.35
CA SER A 143 -17.66 -12.14 -15.57
C SER A 143 -17.03 -11.48 -16.81
N ILE A 144 -17.12 -10.15 -16.93
CA ILE A 144 -16.42 -9.40 -17.98
C ILE A 144 -14.90 -9.48 -17.81
N SER A 145 -14.40 -9.27 -16.59
CA SER A 145 -12.99 -9.32 -16.25
C SER A 145 -12.39 -10.69 -16.62
N GLN A 146 -13.02 -11.79 -16.21
CA GLN A 146 -12.58 -13.15 -16.53
C GLN A 146 -12.61 -13.45 -18.03
N ARG A 147 -13.56 -12.86 -18.77
CA ARG A 147 -13.75 -13.16 -20.20
C ARG A 147 -12.86 -12.32 -21.14
N PHE A 148 -12.57 -11.08 -20.77
CA PHE A 148 -11.93 -10.11 -21.66
C PHE A 148 -10.61 -9.56 -21.12
N PHE A 149 -10.30 -9.76 -19.84
CA PHE A 149 -9.17 -9.14 -19.15
C PHE A 149 -8.42 -10.12 -18.24
N ASP A 150 -8.46 -11.43 -18.54
CA ASP A 150 -7.75 -12.49 -17.80
C ASP A 150 -7.94 -12.49 -16.27
N GLY A 151 -9.08 -11.96 -15.81
CA GLY A 151 -9.39 -11.89 -14.38
C GLY A 151 -8.79 -10.67 -13.66
N TYR A 152 -8.14 -9.76 -14.38
CA TYR A 152 -7.65 -8.50 -13.83
C TYR A 152 -8.79 -7.54 -13.48
N GLY A 153 -8.60 -6.81 -12.38
CA GLY A 153 -9.52 -5.85 -11.80
C GLY A 153 -9.74 -4.62 -12.65
N THR A 154 -10.77 -3.84 -12.29
CA THR A 154 -11.17 -2.65 -13.06
C THR A 154 -10.09 -1.57 -13.16
N MET A 155 -9.09 -1.60 -12.27
CA MET A 155 -7.95 -0.67 -12.27
C MET A 155 -7.05 -0.81 -13.49
N THR A 156 -7.00 -2.01 -14.06
CA THR A 156 -6.08 -2.39 -15.13
C THR A 156 -6.78 -2.56 -16.47
N TRP A 157 -8.11 -2.39 -16.52
CA TRP A 157 -8.87 -2.39 -17.78
C TRP A 157 -8.45 -1.29 -18.76
N GLY A 158 -7.88 -0.18 -18.25
CA GLY A 158 -7.33 0.89 -19.09
C GLY A 158 -6.07 0.48 -19.87
N ASP A 159 -5.34 -0.53 -19.40
CA ASP A 159 -4.19 -1.14 -20.06
C ASP A 159 -4.07 -2.61 -19.64
N HIS A 160 -4.77 -3.48 -20.37
CA HIS A 160 -4.79 -4.93 -20.10
C HIS A 160 -3.41 -5.60 -20.19
N THR A 161 -2.46 -4.97 -20.88
CA THR A 161 -1.08 -5.47 -21.04
C THR A 161 -0.10 -4.87 -20.03
N MET A 162 -0.62 -4.19 -19.00
CA MET A 162 0.19 -3.45 -18.03
C MET A 162 1.20 -4.33 -17.29
N PHE A 163 0.91 -5.62 -17.09
CA PHE A 163 1.82 -6.55 -16.40
C PHE A 163 2.52 -7.53 -17.35
N GLU A 164 2.03 -7.67 -18.58
CA GLU A 164 2.61 -8.56 -19.57
C GLU A 164 4.01 -8.11 -19.99
N ASN A 165 4.94 -9.08 -20.05
CA ASN A 165 6.30 -8.90 -20.56
C ASN A 165 7.08 -7.75 -19.88
N LYS A 166 6.84 -7.50 -18.58
CA LYS A 166 7.53 -6.43 -17.82
C LYS A 166 8.85 -6.85 -17.17
N ALA A 167 9.27 -8.10 -17.36
CA ALA A 167 10.59 -8.59 -16.94
C ALA A 167 11.77 -7.68 -17.38
N PRO A 168 11.80 -7.09 -18.60
CA PRO A 168 12.88 -6.18 -18.99
C PRO A 168 12.92 -4.87 -18.17
N VAL A 169 11.77 -4.34 -17.77
CA VAL A 169 11.69 -3.12 -16.93
C VAL A 169 12.34 -3.39 -15.58
N LEU A 170 11.99 -4.53 -14.96
CA LEU A 170 12.55 -4.94 -13.68
C LEU A 170 14.03 -5.32 -13.79
N SER A 171 14.44 -5.94 -14.91
CA SER A 171 15.84 -6.25 -15.18
C SER A 171 16.70 -4.99 -15.30
N ALA A 172 16.20 -3.93 -15.97
CA ALA A 172 16.89 -2.65 -16.04
C ALA A 172 17.03 -2.00 -14.66
N ALA A 173 15.95 -1.98 -13.87
CA ALA A 173 15.94 -1.43 -12.52
C ALA A 173 16.81 -2.21 -11.53
N ARG A 174 17.00 -3.52 -11.75
CA ARG A 174 17.74 -4.40 -10.84
C ARG A 174 19.16 -3.89 -10.56
N SER A 175 19.84 -3.36 -11.57
CA SER A 175 21.18 -2.79 -11.43
C SER A 175 21.24 -1.61 -10.45
N PHE A 176 20.18 -0.80 -10.38
CA PHE A 176 20.04 0.33 -9.47
C PHE A 176 19.53 -0.12 -8.09
N LEU A 177 18.56 -1.04 -8.06
CA LEU A 177 18.02 -1.60 -6.81
C LEU A 177 19.10 -2.34 -6.01
N SER A 178 20.01 -3.03 -6.69
CA SER A 178 21.11 -3.78 -6.07
C SER A 178 22.39 -2.96 -5.86
N SER A 179 22.40 -1.69 -6.30
CA SER A 179 23.59 -0.83 -6.22
C SER A 179 24.05 -0.62 -4.78
N ARG A 180 25.35 -0.38 -4.59
CA ARG A 180 25.86 0.02 -3.27
C ARG A 180 25.39 1.43 -2.95
N LEU A 181 25.26 1.74 -1.67
CA LEU A 181 25.18 3.14 -1.27
C LEU A 181 26.62 3.63 -1.35
N ASP A 182 26.90 4.61 -2.19
CA ASP A 182 28.24 5.20 -2.22
C ASP A 182 28.48 5.84 -0.86
N ASP A 183 29.35 5.21 -0.06
CA ASP A 183 29.82 5.73 1.23
C ASP A 183 30.81 6.88 1.00
N SER A 184 30.46 7.85 0.15
CA SER A 184 31.21 9.11 0.08
C SER A 184 30.89 9.94 1.33
N ALA A 185 31.45 9.49 2.45
CA ALA A 185 31.75 10.32 3.61
C ALA A 185 32.82 11.39 3.30
N GLU A 186 33.20 11.55 2.02
CA GLU A 186 33.85 12.75 1.54
C GLU A 186 32.88 13.91 1.68
N THR A 187 33.33 14.93 2.39
CA THR A 187 32.59 16.16 2.65
C THR A 187 32.20 16.76 1.30
N HIS A 188 30.97 16.55 0.83
CA HIS A 188 30.50 17.14 -0.42
C HIS A 188 30.56 18.67 -0.29
N VAL A 189 31.52 19.30 -0.99
CA VAL A 189 31.73 20.77 -0.99
C VAL A 189 30.85 21.45 -2.07
N GLY A 190 29.72 20.86 -2.43
CA GLY A 190 28.85 21.36 -3.51
C GLY A 190 27.38 20.98 -3.34
N PRO A 191 26.49 21.46 -4.22
CA PRO A 191 25.10 21.03 -4.25
C PRO A 191 25.04 19.51 -4.45
N ILE A 192 24.29 18.81 -3.62
CA ILE A 192 24.07 17.37 -3.77
C ILE A 192 23.10 17.20 -4.94
N GLU A 193 23.57 16.67 -6.07
CA GLU A 193 22.70 16.31 -7.19
C GLU A 193 21.95 15.01 -6.84
N GLN A 194 20.63 15.12 -6.68
CA GLN A 194 19.75 13.97 -6.52
C GLN A 194 19.26 13.54 -7.91
N GLU A 195 19.59 12.31 -8.31
CA GLU A 195 19.18 11.76 -9.61
C GLU A 195 17.88 10.95 -9.47
N PHE A 196 16.86 11.33 -10.21
CA PHE A 196 15.60 10.57 -10.26
C PHE A 196 15.75 9.36 -11.19
N CYS A 197 15.83 8.15 -10.62
CA CYS A 197 15.95 6.91 -11.41
C CYS A 197 14.58 6.47 -11.94
N VAL A 198 14.40 6.61 -13.25
CA VAL A 198 13.13 6.29 -13.93
C VAL A 198 12.85 4.78 -13.89
N GLU A 199 13.88 3.94 -14.00
CA GLU A 199 13.77 2.49 -14.00
C GLU A 199 13.27 1.95 -12.65
N VAL A 200 13.84 2.47 -11.55
CA VAL A 200 13.40 2.16 -10.19
C VAL A 200 11.97 2.67 -9.97
N ALA A 201 11.67 3.89 -10.42
CA ALA A 201 10.33 4.45 -10.32
C ALA A 201 9.29 3.55 -11.03
N GLN A 202 9.52 3.22 -12.31
CA GLN A 202 8.64 2.34 -13.08
C GLN A 202 8.41 0.98 -12.41
N SER A 203 9.48 0.39 -11.88
CA SER A 203 9.43 -0.91 -11.21
C SER A 203 8.60 -0.88 -9.93
N ILE A 204 8.82 0.13 -9.07
CA ILE A 204 8.06 0.29 -7.82
C ILE A 204 6.59 0.63 -8.11
N LEU A 205 6.31 1.36 -9.20
CA LEU A 205 4.94 1.63 -9.64
C LEU A 205 4.24 0.34 -10.11
N LEU A 206 4.91 -0.53 -10.87
CA LEU A 206 4.38 -1.84 -11.26
C LEU A 206 4.09 -2.71 -10.03
N MET A 207 5.02 -2.77 -9.08
CA MET A 207 4.85 -3.47 -7.80
C MET A 207 3.69 -2.89 -6.98
N SER A 208 3.49 -1.58 -6.99
CA SER A 208 2.37 -0.93 -6.30
C SER A 208 1.03 -1.22 -6.99
N ALA A 209 1.03 -1.33 -8.32
CA ALA A 209 -0.17 -1.56 -9.12
C ALA A 209 -0.68 -3.01 -9.02
N ILE A 210 0.20 -4.00 -9.03
CA ILE A 210 -0.21 -5.42 -8.95
C ILE A 210 -0.90 -5.75 -7.61
N LEU A 211 -0.64 -4.99 -6.54
CA LEU A 211 -1.35 -5.17 -5.25
C LEU A 211 -2.86 -4.93 -5.34
N TYR A 212 -3.32 -4.18 -6.36
CA TYR A 212 -4.76 -3.99 -6.59
C TYR A 212 -5.44 -5.24 -7.14
N GLU A 213 -4.66 -6.20 -7.67
CA GLU A 213 -5.15 -7.46 -8.25
C GLU A 213 -5.33 -8.57 -7.20
N ARG A 214 -5.12 -8.26 -5.91
CA ARG A 214 -5.40 -9.18 -4.81
C ARG A 214 -6.90 -9.50 -4.77
N ASP A 215 -7.24 -10.78 -4.77
CA ASP A 215 -8.64 -11.22 -4.72
C ASP A 215 -9.25 -10.98 -3.34
N GLN A 216 -10.11 -9.95 -3.29
CA GLN A 216 -10.77 -9.48 -2.08
C GLN A 216 -11.72 -10.53 -1.46
N GLU A 217 -12.37 -11.35 -2.29
CA GLU A 217 -13.33 -12.35 -1.79
C GLU A 217 -12.62 -13.42 -0.97
N SER A 218 -11.45 -13.86 -1.43
CA SER A 218 -10.62 -14.81 -0.70
C SER A 218 -10.08 -14.23 0.61
N VAL A 219 -9.74 -12.93 0.65
CA VAL A 219 -9.34 -12.25 1.91
C VAL A 219 -10.51 -12.19 2.89
N GLU A 220 -11.71 -11.86 2.43
CA GLU A 220 -12.91 -11.83 3.27
C GLU A 220 -13.21 -13.20 3.88
N ARG A 221 -13.15 -14.28 3.09
CA ARG A 221 -13.29 -15.65 3.61
C ARG A 221 -12.23 -15.99 4.66
N ALA A 222 -11.00 -15.52 4.48
CA ALA A 222 -9.92 -15.70 5.46
C ALA A 222 -10.24 -14.99 6.80
N PHE A 223 -10.79 -13.77 6.75
CA PHE A 223 -11.21 -13.02 7.94
C PHE A 223 -12.48 -13.59 8.59
N GLU A 224 -13.40 -14.16 7.82
CA GLU A 224 -14.59 -14.85 8.36
C GLU A 224 -14.20 -16.18 9.06
N GLY A 225 -13.03 -16.72 8.73
CA GLY A 225 -12.54 -18.01 9.21
C GLY A 225 -13.19 -19.19 8.50
N ALA A 226 -13.60 -19.00 7.25
CA ALA A 226 -14.15 -20.06 6.40
C ALA A 226 -12.99 -20.84 5.75
N GLY A 227 -12.80 -22.11 6.11
CA GLY A 227 -11.73 -22.96 5.56
C GLY A 227 -10.33 -22.67 6.11
N ASP A 228 -9.28 -23.15 5.45
CA ASP A 228 -7.88 -22.83 5.82
C ASP A 228 -7.55 -21.38 5.44
N VAL A 229 -7.48 -20.51 6.45
CA VAL A 229 -7.13 -19.08 6.34
C VAL A 229 -5.87 -18.87 5.51
N ARG A 230 -4.86 -19.73 5.68
CA ARG A 230 -3.59 -19.62 4.94
C ARG A 230 -3.79 -19.88 3.46
N LEU A 231 -4.60 -20.87 3.08
CA LEU A 231 -4.87 -21.19 1.67
C LEU A 231 -5.72 -20.10 1.02
N ASN A 232 -6.69 -19.53 1.74
CA ASN A 232 -7.45 -18.39 1.26
C ASN A 232 -6.56 -17.15 1.02
N LEU A 233 -5.62 -16.87 1.92
CA LEU A 233 -4.64 -15.79 1.71
C LEU A 233 -3.75 -16.08 0.49
N LEU A 234 -3.25 -17.32 0.36
CA LEU A 234 -2.44 -17.72 -0.79
C LEU A 234 -3.19 -17.57 -2.12
N ARG A 235 -4.46 -17.98 -2.14
CA ARG A 235 -5.37 -17.80 -3.28
C ARG A 235 -5.56 -16.32 -3.60
N SER A 236 -5.69 -15.47 -2.57
CA SER A 236 -5.80 -14.02 -2.77
C SER A 236 -4.56 -13.41 -3.42
N GLU A 237 -3.39 -14.02 -3.23
CA GLU A 237 -2.08 -13.50 -3.60
C GLU A 237 -1.51 -14.08 -4.90
N GLU A 238 -2.26 -14.95 -5.58
CA GLU A 238 -1.81 -15.68 -6.76
C GLU A 238 -1.27 -14.76 -7.87
N GLN A 239 -1.99 -13.67 -8.20
CA GLN A 239 -1.58 -12.75 -9.26
C GLN A 239 -0.25 -12.04 -8.93
N MET A 240 -0.05 -11.66 -7.66
CA MET A 240 1.20 -11.05 -7.22
C MET A 240 2.35 -12.06 -7.24
N LEU A 241 2.10 -13.32 -6.86
CA LEU A 241 3.10 -14.39 -6.90
C LEU A 241 3.51 -14.74 -8.34
N LYS A 242 2.56 -14.82 -9.26
CA LYS A 242 2.80 -14.98 -10.70
C LYS A 242 3.66 -13.86 -11.25
N ALA A 243 3.23 -12.61 -11.04
CA ALA A 243 3.95 -11.43 -11.52
C ALA A 243 5.36 -11.35 -10.92
N ALA A 244 5.53 -11.61 -9.62
CA ALA A 244 6.84 -11.61 -8.98
C ALA A 244 7.78 -12.65 -9.59
N ALA A 245 7.28 -13.86 -9.83
CA ALA A 245 8.05 -14.93 -10.46
C ALA A 245 8.49 -14.54 -11.89
N ASP A 246 7.59 -13.97 -12.70
CA ASP A 246 7.91 -13.45 -14.04
C ASP A 246 8.96 -12.33 -13.99
N TRP A 247 8.98 -11.56 -12.90
CA TRP A 247 9.93 -10.49 -12.65
C TRP A 247 11.22 -10.97 -11.99
N ASN A 248 11.41 -12.28 -11.84
CA ASN A 248 12.54 -12.92 -11.14
C ASN A 248 12.72 -12.38 -9.71
N CYS A 249 11.63 -12.17 -9.00
CA CYS A 249 11.58 -11.70 -7.62
C CYS A 249 10.73 -12.66 -6.78
N GLN A 250 10.87 -12.59 -5.46
CA GLN A 250 9.94 -13.21 -4.52
C GLN A 250 8.92 -12.16 -4.02
N PHE A 251 7.69 -12.60 -3.75
CA PHE A 251 6.64 -11.78 -3.16
C PHE A 251 6.12 -12.39 -1.86
N THR A 252 5.79 -11.55 -0.89
CA THR A 252 5.06 -11.98 0.31
C THR A 252 4.12 -10.87 0.80
N SER A 253 2.93 -11.25 1.23
CA SER A 253 2.09 -10.41 2.09
C SER A 253 2.72 -10.25 3.46
N ILE A 254 2.69 -9.04 4.02
CA ILE A 254 3.18 -8.80 5.38
C ILE A 254 2.01 -8.68 6.36
N ALA A 255 1.08 -7.77 6.09
CA ALA A 255 0.01 -7.46 7.02
C ALA A 255 -1.21 -6.86 6.30
N ASP A 256 -2.38 -7.25 6.79
CA ASP A 256 -3.66 -6.59 6.58
C ASP A 256 -3.93 -5.58 7.70
N PHE A 257 -4.33 -4.37 7.32
CA PHE A 257 -4.52 -3.28 8.27
C PHE A 257 -5.92 -3.39 8.90
N GLN A 258 -6.02 -4.24 9.93
CA GLN A 258 -7.16 -4.41 10.85
C GLN A 258 -8.50 -4.89 10.28
N THR A 259 -8.74 -4.75 8.98
CA THR A 259 -9.98 -5.12 8.28
C THR A 259 -9.68 -5.83 6.96
N ALA A 260 -10.59 -6.68 6.49
CA ALA A 260 -10.44 -7.44 5.25
C ALA A 260 -10.32 -6.54 4.00
N LYS A 261 -11.05 -5.41 3.99
CA LYS A 261 -11.07 -4.42 2.90
C LYS A 261 -10.06 -3.27 3.08
N GLY A 262 -9.24 -3.36 4.12
CA GLY A 262 -8.34 -2.30 4.52
C GLY A 262 -7.11 -2.14 3.59
N PRO A 263 -6.25 -1.16 3.89
CA PRO A 263 -4.94 -1.10 3.27
C PRO A 263 -4.18 -2.42 3.50
N PHE A 264 -3.30 -2.74 2.57
CA PHE A 264 -2.53 -3.98 2.53
C PHE A 264 -1.07 -3.65 2.24
N VAL A 265 -0.13 -4.32 2.91
CA VAL A 265 1.30 -4.18 2.65
C VAL A 265 1.88 -5.48 2.10
N GLY A 266 2.58 -5.36 0.97
CA GLY A 266 3.35 -6.44 0.35
C GLY A 266 4.83 -6.09 0.28
N ALA A 267 5.66 -7.13 0.13
CA ALA A 267 7.08 -6.97 -0.11
C ALA A 267 7.51 -7.78 -1.32
N PHE A 268 8.29 -7.13 -2.19
CA PHE A 268 9.02 -7.78 -3.28
C PHE A 268 10.49 -7.78 -2.93
N PHE A 269 11.17 -8.91 -3.08
CA PHE A 269 12.61 -8.99 -2.78
C PHE A 269 13.32 -9.92 -3.75
N ASP A 270 14.62 -9.72 -3.87
CA ASP A 270 15.54 -10.59 -4.62
C ASP A 270 16.77 -10.84 -3.74
N LEU A 271 16.86 -12.05 -3.20
CA LEU A 271 17.95 -12.50 -2.32
C LEU A 271 19.26 -12.75 -3.08
N GLU A 272 19.16 -13.00 -4.38
CA GLU A 272 20.29 -13.36 -5.24
C GLU A 272 20.86 -12.16 -5.98
N ALA A 273 20.13 -11.03 -6.01
CA ALA A 273 20.61 -9.79 -6.59
C ALA A 273 21.98 -9.40 -6.06
N ARG A 274 22.85 -8.96 -6.99
CA ARG A 274 24.21 -8.49 -6.72
C ARG A 274 24.40 -7.09 -7.32
N PRO A 275 25.25 -6.24 -6.73
CA PRO A 275 26.15 -6.52 -5.60
C PRO A 275 25.45 -6.67 -4.24
N ASN A 276 24.32 -5.99 -4.01
CA ASN A 276 23.53 -6.14 -2.79
C ASN A 276 22.11 -6.67 -3.10
N PRO A 277 21.57 -7.60 -2.30
CA PRO A 277 20.16 -7.95 -2.33
C PRO A 277 19.27 -6.75 -2.04
N PHE A 278 18.03 -6.79 -2.50
CA PHE A 278 17.09 -5.71 -2.25
C PHE A 278 15.71 -6.22 -1.82
N MET A 279 15.00 -5.35 -1.11
CA MET A 279 13.59 -5.49 -0.77
C MET A 279 12.89 -4.16 -1.06
N VAL A 280 11.69 -4.25 -1.62
CA VAL A 280 10.78 -3.14 -1.85
C VAL A 280 9.51 -3.40 -1.06
N ILE A 281 9.23 -2.53 -0.08
CA ILE A 281 7.97 -2.53 0.65
C ILE A 281 6.98 -1.66 -0.11
N VAL A 282 5.83 -2.22 -0.48
CA VAL A 282 4.79 -1.52 -1.23
C VAL A 282 3.46 -1.57 -0.49
N PHE A 283 2.84 -0.40 -0.38
CA PHE A 283 1.54 -0.24 0.26
C PHE A 283 0.46 -0.12 -0.82
N LYS A 284 -0.55 -1.00 -0.75
CA LYS A 284 -1.75 -0.96 -1.56
C LYS A 284 -2.57 0.28 -1.19
N GLY A 285 -3.08 0.99 -2.18
CA GLY A 285 -4.12 1.99 -1.95
C GLY A 285 -5.51 1.35 -1.92
N THR A 286 -6.55 2.15 -1.73
CA THR A 286 -7.92 1.67 -1.75
C THR A 286 -8.42 1.48 -3.19
N SER A 287 -9.24 0.45 -3.40
CA SER A 287 -10.01 0.30 -4.63
C SER A 287 -10.98 1.49 -4.77
N PHE A 288 -11.28 1.96 -5.99
CA PHE A 288 -12.20 3.10 -6.20
C PHE A 288 -13.58 2.87 -5.60
N GLN A 289 -13.98 1.61 -5.42
CA GLN A 289 -15.26 1.22 -4.81
C GLN A 289 -15.27 1.43 -3.29
N ASP A 290 -14.09 1.42 -2.65
CA ASP A 290 -13.91 1.54 -1.19
C ASP A 290 -13.25 2.89 -0.82
N ILE A 291 -12.80 3.67 -1.80
CA ILE A 291 -12.10 4.94 -1.58
C ILE A 291 -12.99 5.98 -0.90
N SER A 292 -14.31 5.93 -1.13
CA SER A 292 -15.31 6.78 -0.49
C SER A 292 -15.47 6.44 0.99
N GLU A 293 -15.54 5.17 1.35
CA GLU A 293 -15.60 4.70 2.74
C GLU A 293 -14.34 5.15 3.50
N TRP A 294 -13.18 4.99 2.86
CA TRP A 294 -11.91 5.40 3.45
C TRP A 294 -11.78 6.93 3.54
N ILE A 295 -12.08 7.69 2.47
CA ILE A 295 -12.01 9.17 2.50
C ILE A 295 -12.95 9.77 3.55
N VAL A 296 -14.10 9.13 3.77
CA VAL A 296 -15.10 9.53 4.78
C VAL A 296 -14.61 9.20 6.19
N ASP A 297 -14.07 8.00 6.42
CA ASP A 297 -13.43 7.66 7.70
C ASP A 297 -12.16 8.47 7.95
N THR A 298 -11.51 8.91 6.87
CA THR A 298 -10.37 9.81 6.85
C THR A 298 -10.76 11.24 6.56
N THR A 299 -11.87 11.66 7.17
CA THR A 299 -12.06 13.06 7.56
C THR A 299 -10.72 13.68 7.98
N PHE A 300 -10.48 14.93 7.57
CA PHE A 300 -9.23 15.71 7.68
C PHE A 300 -8.68 15.93 9.11
N ASN A 301 -9.12 15.11 10.06
CA ASN A 301 -8.59 15.06 11.41
C ASN A 301 -7.10 14.75 11.34
N LEU A 302 -6.34 15.66 11.91
CA LEU A 302 -4.93 15.48 12.15
C LEU A 302 -4.77 14.93 13.56
N GLU A 303 -3.97 13.88 13.70
CA GLU A 303 -3.57 13.30 14.96
C GLU A 303 -2.12 13.67 15.25
N ALA A 304 -1.82 14.02 16.49
CA ALA A 304 -0.45 14.31 16.91
C ALA A 304 0.41 13.05 16.71
N CYS A 305 1.50 13.18 15.96
CA CYS A 305 2.34 12.05 15.56
C CYS A 305 3.78 12.16 16.08
N ALA A 306 4.03 13.08 17.02
CA ALA A 306 5.38 13.36 17.52
C ALA A 306 6.01 12.17 18.27
N ASP A 307 5.20 11.25 18.78
CA ASP A 307 5.67 10.03 19.45
C ASP A 307 6.34 9.05 18.49
N GLN A 308 5.86 8.93 17.25
CA GLN A 308 6.45 8.03 16.24
C GLN A 308 7.30 8.77 15.20
N LEU A 309 6.91 9.99 14.82
CA LEU A 309 7.50 10.75 13.72
C LEU A 309 8.31 11.98 14.18
N GLY A 310 8.45 12.17 15.49
CA GLY A 310 9.29 13.21 16.10
C GLY A 310 8.66 14.60 16.19
N ALA A 311 7.78 14.99 15.25
CA ALA A 311 7.07 16.28 15.32
C ALA A 311 5.80 16.34 14.45
N GLY A 312 4.92 17.29 14.78
CA GLY A 312 3.76 17.67 13.99
C GLY A 312 2.55 16.76 14.15
N CYS A 313 1.63 16.90 13.21
CA CYS A 313 0.43 16.08 13.13
C CYS A 313 0.32 15.40 11.76
N ALA A 314 -0.02 14.11 11.78
CA ALA A 314 -0.29 13.31 10.60
C ALA A 314 -1.79 13.17 10.40
N HIS A 315 -2.22 12.87 9.17
CA HIS A 315 -3.60 12.51 8.91
C HIS A 315 -3.98 11.28 9.74
N GLN A 316 -5.04 11.41 10.56
CA GLN A 316 -5.45 10.39 11.54
C GLN A 316 -5.56 9.01 10.89
N GLY A 317 -6.34 8.86 9.82
CA GLY A 317 -6.53 7.55 9.20
C GLY A 317 -5.26 6.92 8.60
N PHE A 318 -4.34 7.69 7.99
CA PHE A 318 -3.07 7.11 7.50
C PHE A 318 -2.19 6.69 8.68
N TYR A 319 -2.16 7.54 9.72
CA TYR A 319 -1.35 7.33 10.92
C TYR A 319 -1.83 6.12 11.73
N SER A 320 -3.11 6.09 12.10
CA SER A 320 -3.72 5.04 12.92
C SER A 320 -3.76 3.69 12.21
N SER A 321 -3.74 3.68 10.88
CA SER A 321 -3.58 2.46 10.10
C SER A 321 -2.22 1.81 10.39
N LEU A 322 -1.14 2.58 10.35
CA LEU A 322 0.21 2.07 10.58
C LEU A 322 0.54 1.89 12.08
N PHE A 323 0.11 2.85 12.90
CA PHE A 323 0.34 2.93 14.35
C PHE A 323 -0.98 2.92 15.11
N PRO A 324 -1.62 1.75 15.24
CA PRO A 324 -2.90 1.68 15.94
C PRO A 324 -2.75 2.01 17.42
N SER A 325 -3.77 2.67 17.98
CA SER A 325 -3.79 3.13 19.37
C SER A 325 -3.55 1.99 20.37
N PRO A 326 -2.89 2.23 21.52
CA PRO A 326 -2.67 1.21 22.55
C PRO A 326 -3.96 0.57 23.11
N SER A 327 -5.14 1.19 22.94
CA SER A 327 -6.42 0.56 23.29
C SER A 327 -6.82 -0.55 22.31
N ALA A 328 -6.27 -0.57 21.10
CA ALA A 328 -6.44 -1.60 20.08
C ALA A 328 -5.43 -2.75 20.21
N ARG A 329 -4.74 -2.87 21.36
CA ARG A 329 -3.69 -3.87 21.70
C ARG A 329 -4.05 -5.34 21.44
N GLU A 330 -5.31 -5.66 21.19
CA GLU A 330 -5.72 -7.00 20.79
C GLU A 330 -5.33 -7.34 19.34
N LYS A 331 -5.06 -6.34 18.50
CA LYS A 331 -4.67 -6.53 17.10
C LYS A 331 -3.14 -6.36 16.91
N PRO A 332 -2.51 -7.18 16.06
CA PRO A 332 -1.09 -7.05 15.74
C PRO A 332 -0.80 -5.68 15.10
N SER A 333 0.29 -5.03 15.50
CA SER A 333 0.71 -3.74 14.94
C SER A 333 1.26 -3.95 13.51
N PRO A 334 0.67 -3.33 12.47
CA PRO A 334 1.16 -3.45 11.11
C PRO A 334 2.60 -2.97 10.97
N TYR A 335 2.95 -1.86 11.63
CA TYR A 335 4.31 -1.36 11.67
C TYR A 335 5.31 -2.39 12.19
N LEU A 336 5.04 -2.99 13.36
CA LEU A 336 5.95 -3.97 13.95
C LEU A 336 6.10 -5.22 13.06
N ARG A 337 5.03 -5.66 12.40
CA ARG A 337 5.08 -6.79 11.48
C ARG A 337 5.95 -6.49 10.26
N ILE A 338 5.86 -5.28 9.70
CA ILE A 338 6.72 -4.83 8.61
C ILE A 338 8.19 -4.83 9.04
N ILE A 339 8.50 -4.28 10.21
CA ILE A 339 9.86 -4.25 10.74
C ILE A 339 10.41 -5.66 11.00
N GLU A 340 9.60 -6.56 11.56
CA GLU A 340 10.00 -7.95 11.79
C GLU A 340 10.32 -8.68 10.48
N THR A 341 9.51 -8.48 9.43
CA THR A 341 9.75 -9.05 8.11
C THR A 341 11.04 -8.51 7.50
N ILE A 342 11.24 -7.19 7.49
CA ILE A 342 12.47 -6.56 6.99
C ILE A 342 13.69 -7.15 7.68
N ARG A 343 13.68 -7.20 9.02
CA ARG A 343 14.79 -7.71 9.82
C ARG A 343 15.03 -9.20 9.59
N SER A 344 13.97 -9.98 9.42
CA SER A 344 14.07 -11.43 9.17
C SER A 344 14.73 -11.73 7.82
N VAL A 345 14.36 -10.98 6.77
CA VAL A 345 14.98 -11.15 5.44
C VAL A 345 16.39 -10.60 5.43
N ALA A 346 16.63 -9.41 5.98
CA ALA A 346 17.95 -8.81 6.05
C ALA A 346 18.94 -9.70 6.83
N LYS A 347 18.49 -10.29 7.94
CA LYS A 347 19.29 -11.24 8.71
C LYS A 347 19.63 -12.48 7.89
N HIS A 348 18.65 -13.06 7.20
CA HIS A 348 18.89 -14.23 6.35
C HIS A 348 19.93 -13.94 5.25
N VAL A 349 19.80 -12.80 4.57
CA VAL A 349 20.79 -12.33 3.58
C VAL A 349 22.18 -12.18 4.19
N HIS A 350 22.26 -11.58 5.38
CA HIS A 350 23.52 -11.38 6.07
C HIS A 350 24.17 -12.69 6.51
N ASP A 351 23.39 -13.62 7.07
CA ASP A 351 23.87 -14.93 7.51
C ASP A 351 24.41 -15.76 6.32
N GLU A 352 23.82 -15.62 5.13
CA GLU A 352 24.24 -16.36 3.94
C GLU A 352 25.40 -15.71 3.16
N ALA A 353 25.37 -14.39 2.99
CA ALA A 353 26.27 -13.68 2.08
C ALA A 353 27.16 -12.63 2.76
N GLY A 354 26.93 -12.32 4.05
CA GLY A 354 27.71 -11.35 4.82
C GLY A 354 27.55 -9.89 4.36
N ILE A 355 26.54 -9.60 3.52
CA ILE A 355 26.30 -8.28 2.91
C ILE A 355 24.97 -7.68 3.41
N PRO A 356 24.82 -6.36 3.43
CA PRO A 356 23.57 -5.71 3.77
C PRO A 356 22.55 -5.81 2.63
N MET A 357 21.27 -5.73 2.98
CA MET A 357 20.15 -5.66 2.04
C MET A 357 19.71 -4.20 1.85
N ASN A 358 19.48 -3.80 0.60
CA ASN A 358 18.88 -2.50 0.27
C ASN A 358 17.36 -2.53 0.51
N LEU A 359 16.82 -1.48 1.13
CA LEU A 359 15.39 -1.33 1.40
C LEU A 359 14.83 -0.11 0.69
N TYR A 360 13.87 -0.33 -0.20
CA TYR A 360 13.07 0.70 -0.86
C TYR A 360 11.64 0.69 -0.33
N VAL A 361 10.98 1.83 -0.41
CA VAL A 361 9.58 1.99 0.00
C VAL A 361 8.77 2.60 -1.14
N GLY A 362 7.55 2.13 -1.35
CA GLY A 362 6.67 2.72 -2.34
C GLY A 362 5.19 2.53 -2.08
N GLY A 363 4.40 3.23 -2.89
CA GLY A 363 2.95 3.11 -2.85
C GLY A 363 2.27 4.04 -3.87
N HIS A 364 1.00 3.76 -4.14
CA HIS A 364 0.16 4.54 -5.05
C HIS A 364 -1.11 5.02 -4.33
N SER A 365 -1.56 6.25 -4.62
CA SER A 365 -2.77 6.85 -4.06
C SER A 365 -2.73 6.86 -2.53
N LEU A 366 -3.75 6.30 -1.87
CA LEU A 366 -3.77 6.06 -0.42
C LEU A 366 -2.49 5.36 0.08
N GLY A 367 -2.05 4.30 -0.60
CA GLY A 367 -0.87 3.54 -0.21
C GLY A 367 0.38 4.42 -0.22
N ALA A 368 0.45 5.41 -1.11
CA ALA A 368 1.57 6.35 -1.17
C ALA A 368 1.64 7.26 0.08
N ALA A 369 0.49 7.59 0.69
CA ALA A 369 0.48 8.38 1.92
C ALA A 369 0.94 7.57 3.13
N ILE A 370 0.48 6.32 3.24
CA ILE A 370 0.96 5.38 4.28
C ILE A 370 2.46 5.11 4.09
N ALA A 371 2.90 4.90 2.85
CA ALA A 371 4.32 4.74 2.50
C ALA A 371 5.16 5.96 2.91
N SER A 372 4.64 7.18 2.72
CA SER A 372 5.33 8.41 3.14
C SER A 372 5.49 8.50 4.66
N ILE A 373 4.45 8.12 5.42
CA ILE A 373 4.51 8.08 6.90
C ILE A 373 5.47 6.99 7.37
N PHE A 374 5.41 5.80 6.76
CA PHE A 374 6.33 4.71 7.06
C PHE A 374 7.78 5.13 6.80
N TYR A 375 8.07 5.74 5.65
CA TYR A 375 9.39 6.24 5.32
C TYR A 375 9.86 7.33 6.30
N ALA A 376 8.97 8.25 6.69
CA ALA A 376 9.25 9.25 7.72
C ALA A 376 9.67 8.61 9.05
N ARG A 377 9.01 7.52 9.48
CA ARG A 377 9.41 6.76 10.67
C ARG A 377 10.80 6.13 10.51
N LEU A 378 11.12 5.56 9.36
CA LEU A 378 12.43 4.96 9.12
C LEU A 378 13.57 6.00 9.12
N LEU A 379 13.28 7.23 8.70
CA LEU A 379 14.22 8.35 8.78
C LEU A 379 14.40 8.87 10.22
N GLU A 380 13.34 8.82 11.01
CA GLU A 380 13.34 9.26 12.41
C GLU A 380 14.06 8.25 13.31
N SER A 381 13.77 6.96 13.15
CA SER A 381 14.33 5.83 13.92
C SER A 381 14.95 4.77 12.99
N PRO A 382 16.13 5.04 12.40
CA PRO A 382 16.81 4.11 11.51
C PRO A 382 17.22 2.80 12.20
N GLU A 383 17.34 2.78 13.52
CA GLU A 383 17.61 1.59 14.32
C GLU A 383 16.52 0.51 14.20
N ASP A 384 15.29 0.89 13.83
CA ASP A 384 14.16 -0.04 13.77
C ASP A 384 14.39 -1.15 12.71
N ILE A 385 14.96 -0.82 11.56
CA ILE A 385 15.23 -1.78 10.46
C ILE A 385 16.46 -2.67 10.70
N GLY A 386 17.21 -2.42 11.77
CA GLY A 386 18.38 -3.20 12.18
C GLY A 386 19.65 -2.94 11.34
N PRO A 387 20.79 -3.52 11.75
CA PRO A 387 22.10 -3.19 11.21
C PRO A 387 22.40 -3.81 9.83
N HIS A 388 21.60 -4.78 9.38
CA HIS A 388 21.82 -5.50 8.12
C HIS A 388 21.01 -4.92 6.95
N THR A 389 20.39 -3.76 7.16
CA THR A 389 19.52 -3.11 6.19
C THR A 389 20.03 -1.71 5.88
N VAL A 390 20.08 -1.36 4.60
CA VAL A 390 20.39 0.00 4.14
C VAL A 390 19.12 0.60 3.55
N LEU A 391 18.57 1.60 4.24
CA LEU A 391 17.46 2.39 3.69
C LEU A 391 17.93 3.11 2.41
N ARG A 392 17.13 3.02 1.35
CA ARG A 392 17.32 3.70 0.07
C ARG A 392 16.19 4.71 -0.14
N ASP A 393 15.83 4.99 -1.38
CA ASP A 393 14.80 5.95 -1.73
C ASP A 393 13.37 5.43 -1.46
N GLY A 394 12.46 6.38 -1.31
CA GLY A 394 11.02 6.17 -1.34
C GLY A 394 10.40 6.69 -2.64
N TYR A 395 9.49 5.94 -3.26
CA TYR A 395 8.78 6.34 -4.49
C TYR A 395 7.27 6.28 -4.29
N CYS A 396 6.64 7.45 -4.20
CA CYS A 396 5.23 7.60 -3.87
C CYS A 396 4.49 8.29 -5.02
N TYR A 397 3.40 7.68 -5.51
CA TYR A 397 2.67 8.12 -6.70
C TYR A 397 1.26 8.63 -6.35
N GLY A 398 0.89 9.81 -6.84
CA GLY A 398 -0.43 10.37 -6.58
C GLY A 398 -0.73 10.55 -5.09
N THR A 399 0.30 10.92 -4.32
CA THR A 399 0.25 10.95 -2.86
C THR A 399 -0.64 12.07 -2.35
N PRO A 400 -1.71 11.81 -1.57
CA PRO A 400 -2.46 12.86 -0.90
C PRO A 400 -1.61 13.56 0.17
N ARG A 401 -2.12 14.65 0.73
CA ARG A 401 -1.41 15.35 1.82
C ARG A 401 -1.51 14.54 3.12
N GLY A 402 -0.39 14.02 3.60
CA GLY A 402 -0.33 13.12 4.76
C GLY A 402 -0.18 13.79 6.12
N GLY A 403 0.08 15.10 6.20
CA GLY A 403 0.25 15.80 7.47
C GLY A 403 0.47 17.30 7.32
N ASP A 404 0.80 17.93 8.45
CA ASP A 404 1.03 19.36 8.55
C ASP A 404 2.45 19.79 8.12
N SER A 405 2.70 21.10 8.16
CA SER A 405 4.01 21.66 7.82
C SER A 405 5.11 21.26 8.83
N SER A 406 4.75 20.99 10.09
CA SER A 406 5.72 20.60 11.11
C SER A 406 6.25 19.19 10.86
N MET A 407 5.37 18.26 10.50
CA MET A 407 5.74 16.91 10.07
C MET A 407 6.58 16.96 8.79
N ALA A 408 6.16 17.76 7.80
CA ALA A 408 6.93 17.92 6.55
C ALA A 408 8.34 18.46 6.80
N SER A 409 8.46 19.51 7.63
CA SER A 409 9.75 20.08 8.03
C SER A 409 10.63 19.07 8.77
N ARG A 410 10.02 18.17 9.56
CA ARG A 410 10.77 17.10 10.26
C ARG A 410 11.32 16.06 9.29
N VAL A 411 10.55 15.68 8.28
CA VAL A 411 11.03 14.78 7.21
C VAL A 411 12.17 15.42 6.43
N GLU A 412 12.02 16.68 6.03
CA GLU A 412 13.07 17.44 5.34
C GLU A 412 14.34 17.57 6.21
N TYR A 413 14.18 17.89 7.49
CA TYR A 413 15.30 17.91 8.44
C TYR A 413 16.04 16.57 8.51
N ASN A 414 15.30 15.46 8.53
CA ASN A 414 15.90 14.13 8.56
C ASN A 414 16.60 13.79 7.24
N LEU A 415 16.03 14.14 6.09
CA LEU A 415 16.66 13.97 4.77
C LEU A 415 17.94 14.82 4.63
N ALA A 416 17.95 16.01 5.24
CA ALA A 416 19.11 16.90 5.26
C ALA A 416 20.21 16.49 6.27
N LYS A 417 20.11 15.32 6.92
CA LYS A 417 21.21 14.77 7.71
C LYS A 417 22.29 14.21 6.77
N PRO A 418 23.58 14.37 7.07
CA PRO A 418 24.66 13.86 6.21
C PRO A 418 24.55 12.37 5.86
N VAL A 419 24.09 11.55 6.81
CA VAL A 419 23.87 10.11 6.62
C VAL A 419 22.76 9.76 5.62
N ASN A 420 21.93 10.74 5.23
CA ASN A 420 20.77 10.59 4.36
C ASN A 420 20.91 11.37 3.03
N PHE A 421 22.04 12.04 2.77
CA PHE A 421 22.20 12.91 1.60
C PHE A 421 21.98 12.22 0.24
N THR A 422 22.25 10.93 0.17
CA THR A 422 22.07 10.11 -1.03
C THR A 422 20.67 9.50 -1.14
N ARG A 423 19.75 9.81 -0.21
CA ARG A 423 18.39 9.27 -0.13
C ARG A 423 17.37 10.35 -0.44
N SER A 424 16.27 9.95 -1.08
CA SER A 424 15.17 10.84 -1.43
C SER A 424 13.81 10.18 -1.25
N LEU A 425 12.81 10.96 -0.85
CA LEU A 425 11.41 10.59 -0.91
C LEU A 425 10.76 11.28 -2.12
N TRP A 426 10.70 10.57 -3.23
CA TRP A 426 10.13 11.06 -4.48
C TRP A 426 8.61 11.02 -4.45
N ARG A 427 7.98 12.18 -4.60
CA ARG A 427 6.53 12.32 -4.79
C ARG A 427 6.24 12.60 -6.26
N VAL A 428 5.77 11.59 -6.98
CA VAL A 428 5.49 11.66 -8.41
C VAL A 428 4.02 12.00 -8.63
N SER A 429 3.77 13.11 -9.34
CA SER A 429 2.42 13.53 -9.71
C SER A 429 2.23 13.58 -11.23
N ASN A 430 1.01 13.25 -11.68
CA ASN A 430 0.67 13.28 -13.11
C ASN A 430 -0.11 14.54 -13.45
N ARG A 431 0.54 15.50 -14.11
CA ARG A 431 -0.07 16.75 -14.57
C ARG A 431 -0.85 16.61 -15.89
N SER A 432 -0.83 15.44 -16.55
CA SER A 432 -1.51 15.26 -17.83
C SER A 432 -3.03 15.30 -17.73
N ALA A 433 -3.61 15.16 -16.52
CA ALA A 433 -5.05 15.11 -16.29
C ALA A 433 -5.69 16.48 -16.02
N SER A 434 -4.92 17.49 -15.63
CA SER A 434 -5.42 18.87 -15.47
C SER A 434 -4.27 19.88 -15.43
N THR A 435 -4.38 20.93 -16.24
CA THR A 435 -3.44 22.07 -16.21
C THR A 435 -3.77 23.08 -15.11
N ASN A 436 -5.00 23.04 -14.57
CA ASN A 436 -5.56 24.07 -13.69
C ASN A 436 -5.89 23.58 -12.27
N VAL A 437 -5.98 22.25 -12.08
CA VAL A 437 -6.19 21.60 -10.80
C VAL A 437 -4.88 20.89 -10.46
N GLY A 438 -4.31 21.13 -9.28
CA GLY A 438 -3.07 20.49 -8.82
C GLY A 438 -3.16 18.96 -8.75
N ASP A 439 -2.07 18.31 -8.33
CA ASP A 439 -1.87 16.85 -8.25
C ASP A 439 -3.16 16.01 -8.18
N ILE A 440 -3.63 15.51 -9.33
CA ILE A 440 -4.74 14.57 -9.40
C ILE A 440 -4.18 13.15 -9.30
N VAL A 441 -4.78 12.33 -8.44
CA VAL A 441 -4.51 10.89 -8.39
C VAL A 441 -4.96 10.27 -9.71
N ALA A 442 -4.00 9.98 -10.60
CA ALA A 442 -4.27 9.31 -11.87
C ALA A 442 -4.18 7.78 -11.73
N LEU A 443 -4.61 7.03 -12.75
CA LEU A 443 -4.42 5.57 -12.78
C LEU A 443 -2.94 5.21 -12.91
N PRO A 444 -2.46 4.10 -12.31
CA PRO A 444 -1.08 3.64 -12.44
C PRO A 444 -0.58 3.57 -13.90
N GLY A 445 -1.41 3.08 -14.85
CA GLY A 445 -1.06 3.02 -16.27
C GLY A 445 -0.74 4.39 -16.90
N SER A 446 -1.36 5.47 -16.43
CA SER A 446 -1.08 6.83 -16.91
C SER A 446 0.31 7.33 -16.48
N TYR A 447 0.74 6.97 -15.27
CA TYR A 447 2.08 7.25 -14.77
C TYR A 447 3.12 6.43 -15.54
N LEU A 448 2.87 5.14 -15.79
CA LEU A 448 3.77 4.30 -16.58
C LEU A 448 3.96 4.85 -18.00
N SER A 449 2.87 5.25 -18.66
CA SER A 449 2.94 5.91 -19.99
C SER A 449 3.81 7.16 -19.96
N SER A 450 3.69 7.97 -18.91
CA SER A 450 4.47 9.20 -18.74
C SER A 450 5.95 8.91 -18.44
N LEU A 451 6.26 7.96 -17.55
CA LEU A 451 7.62 7.53 -17.25
C LEU A 451 8.31 6.90 -18.48
N ASN A 452 7.56 6.12 -19.27
CA ASN A 452 8.07 5.56 -20.53
C ASN A 452 8.43 6.65 -21.55
N LYS A 453 7.68 7.75 -21.59
CA LYS A 453 8.06 8.91 -22.41
C LYS A 453 9.36 9.53 -21.91
N ILE A 454 9.47 9.78 -20.60
CA ILE A 454 10.68 10.37 -19.97
C ILE A 454 11.92 9.53 -20.27
N SER A 455 11.85 8.20 -20.04
CA SER A 455 12.94 7.26 -20.32
C SER A 455 13.40 7.31 -21.79
N ARG A 456 12.47 7.47 -22.74
CA ARG A 456 12.80 7.58 -24.18
C ARG A 456 13.40 8.93 -24.58
N THR A 457 13.15 10.00 -23.81
CA THR A 457 13.58 11.34 -24.19
C THR A 457 15.01 11.70 -23.83
N LYS A 458 15.74 10.92 -23.01
CA LYS A 458 17.08 11.28 -22.46
C LYS A 458 17.17 12.76 -22.05
N LEU A 459 16.84 13.05 -20.79
CA LEU A 459 17.18 14.34 -20.18
C LEU A 459 18.69 14.60 -20.26
#